data_AF-A0A914TV88-F1
#
_entry.id   AF-A0A914TV88-F1
#
_cell.length_a   1.000
_cell.length_b   1.000
_cell.length_c   1.000
_cell.angle_alpha   90.00
_cell.angle_beta   90.00
_cell.angle_gamma   90.00
#
_symmetry.space_group_name_H-M   'P 1'
#
loop_
_entity.id
_entity.type
_entity.pdbx_description
1 polymer ?
#
loop_
_entity_poly.entity_id
_entity_poly.type
_entity_poly.pdbx_seq_one_letter_code
_entity_poly.pdbx_strand_id
1 'polypeptide(L)' 'MAAPFKADKPADEAEHRIRITLTSQNVRSLEKVCEQLIRGAKEEHLEVKGPIRMPTKTLRITTRKTPCGEGSK' A
#
# COMPACT_ATOMS: atom_id res chain seq x y z
N MET A 1 -42.94 4.35 -38.58
CA MET A 1 -42.47 3.15 -37.86
C MET A 1 -41.07 3.43 -37.36
N ALA A 2 -40.94 3.80 -36.08
CA ALA A 2 -39.67 4.16 -35.46
C ALA A 2 -39.00 2.90 -34.91
N ALA A 3 -37.74 2.68 -35.29
CA ALA A 3 -36.91 1.62 -34.73
C ALA A 3 -36.58 1.96 -33.26
N PRO A 4 -36.61 0.99 -32.33
CA PRO A 4 -36.28 1.25 -30.94
C PRO A 4 -34.77 1.51 -30.80
N PHE A 5 -34.44 2.63 -30.14
CA PHE A 5 -33.10 2.95 -29.66
C PHE A 5 -32.54 1.78 -28.85
N LYS A 6 -31.40 1.23 -29.28
CA LYS A 6 -30.56 0.41 -28.42
C LYS A 6 -29.99 1.36 -27.36
N ALA A 7 -30.53 1.28 -26.16
CA ALA A 7 -29.91 1.90 -24.99
C ALA A 7 -28.56 1.20 -24.77
N ASP A 8 -27.48 1.97 -24.89
CA ASP A 8 -26.18 1.58 -24.40
C ASP A 8 -26.32 1.24 -22.92
N LYS A 9 -26.14 -0.06 -22.62
CA LYS A 9 -26.00 -0.53 -21.25
C LYS A 9 -24.87 0.29 -20.63
N PRO A 10 -25.10 1.07 -19.55
CA PRO A 10 -23.98 1.69 -18.85
C PRO A 10 -23.09 0.54 -18.40
N ALA A 11 -21.81 0.61 -18.79
CA ALA A 11 -20.80 -0.37 -18.46
C ALA A 11 -20.94 -0.74 -16.98
N ASP A 12 -21.06 -2.04 -16.73
CA ASP A 12 -21.08 -2.64 -15.41
C ASP A 12 -20.14 -1.86 -14.49
N GLU A 13 -20.67 -1.34 -13.38
CA GLU A 13 -19.89 -0.67 -12.34
C GLU A 13 -18.80 -1.63 -11.87
N ALA A 14 -17.65 -1.61 -12.53
CA ALA A 14 -16.55 -2.48 -12.20
C ALA A 14 -16.13 -2.11 -10.78
N GLU A 15 -16.38 -2.98 -9.81
CA GLU A 15 -15.94 -2.79 -8.44
C GLU A 15 -14.42 -2.56 -8.42
N HIS A 16 -14.00 -1.31 -8.21
CA HIS A 16 -12.59 -0.95 -8.15
C HIS A 16 -12.02 -1.30 -6.77
N ARG A 17 -11.40 -2.47 -6.65
CA ARG A 17 -10.74 -2.93 -5.42
C ARG A 17 -9.31 -2.40 -5.35
N ILE A 18 -9.12 -1.27 -4.68
CA ILE A 18 -7.81 -0.63 -4.52
C ILE A 18 -7.06 -1.24 -3.32
N ARG A 19 -5.76 -1.54 -3.49
CA ARG A 19 -4.87 -1.97 -2.41
C ARG A 19 -3.71 -0.99 -2.29
N ILE A 20 -3.58 -0.34 -1.14
CA ILE A 20 -2.50 0.59 -0.85
C ILE A 20 -1.42 -0.16 -0.06
N THR A 21 -0.22 -0.27 -0.64
CA THR A 21 0.95 -0.85 0.05
C THR A 21 1.84 0.28 0.55
N LEU A 22 1.98 0.41 1.87
CA LEU A 22 2.84 1.42 2.49
C LEU A 22 4.12 0.76 3.00
N THR A 23 5.27 1.30 2.62
CA THR A 23 6.59 0.84 3.08
C THR A 23 7.41 2.01 3.59
N SER A 24 7.96 1.89 4.79
CA SER A 24 8.87 2.87 5.39
C SER A 24 9.85 2.17 6.32
N GLN A 25 10.97 2.83 6.61
CA GLN A 25 11.93 2.38 7.62
C GLN A 25 11.46 2.71 9.05
N ASN A 26 10.60 3.73 9.21
CA ASN A 26 10.13 4.19 10.51
C ASN A 26 8.66 3.81 10.74
N VAL A 27 8.44 2.98 11.76
CA VAL A 27 7.11 2.45 12.11
C VAL A 27 6.18 3.55 12.63
N ARG A 28 6.69 4.51 13.41
CA ARG A 28 5.86 5.59 14.01
C ARG A 28 5.28 6.52 12.95
N SER A 29 6.04 6.81 11.89
CA SER A 29 5.51 7.58 10.76
C SER A 29 4.45 6.82 9.97
N LEU A 30 4.61 5.50 9.80
CA LEU A 30 3.63 4.67 9.11
C LEU A 30 2.30 4.62 9.86
N GLU A 31 2.34 4.50 11.17
CA GLU A 31 1.11 4.42 11.99
C GLU A 31 0.29 5.71 11.90
N LYS A 32 0.93 6.87 11.99
CA LYS A 32 0.26 8.17 11.81
C LYS A 32 -0.42 8.30 10.45
N VAL A 33 0.26 7.88 9.38
CA VAL A 33 -0.29 7.97 8.01
C VAL A 33 -1.42 6.97 7.80
N CYS A 34 -1.28 5.74 8.33
CA CYS A 34 -2.35 4.74 8.30
C CYS A 34 -3.62 5.24 9.00
N GLU A 35 -3.49 5.87 10.17
CA GLU A 35 -4.61 6.44 10.91
C GLU A 35 -5.32 7.55 10.13
N GLN A 36 -4.55 8.47 9.54
CA GLN A 36 -5.09 9.55 8.72
C GLN A 36 -5.84 9.03 7.49
N LEU A 37 -5.29 8.04 6.79
CA LEU A 37 -5.94 7.44 5.61
C LEU A 37 -7.23 6.69 5.97
N ILE A 38 -7.22 5.92 7.05
CA ILE A 38 -8.42 5.20 7.51
C ILE A 38 -9.51 6.20 7.94
N ARG A 39 -9.12 7.31 8.59
CA ARG A 39 -10.06 8.36 8.95
C ARG A 39 -10.67 9.03 7.73
N GLY A 40 -9.86 9.47 6.77
CA GLY A 40 -10.37 10.09 5.54
C GLY A 40 -11.26 9.15 4.72
N ALA A 41 -10.90 7.87 4.63
CA ALA A 41 -11.74 6.89 3.95
C ALA A 41 -13.09 6.64 4.63
N LYS A 42 -13.16 6.74 5.97
CA LYS A 42 -14.41 6.65 6.72
C LYS A 42 -15.27 7.91 6.57
N GLU A 43 -14.65 9.09 6.46
CA GLU A 43 -15.34 10.36 6.21
C GLU A 43 -16.01 10.35 4.82
N GLU A 44 -15.38 9.74 3.82
CA GLU A 44 -15.91 9.55 2.46
C GLU A 44 -16.78 8.28 2.28
N HIS A 45 -17.14 7.60 3.38
CA HIS A 45 -17.99 6.40 3.39
C HIS A 45 -17.51 5.23 2.50
N LEU A 46 -16.19 5.07 2.33
CA LEU A 46 -15.61 3.95 1.58
C LEU A 46 -15.51 2.68 2.43
N GLU A 47 -15.67 1.51 1.80
CA GLU A 47 -15.46 0.22 2.47
C GLU A 47 -13.96 -0.06 2.68
N VAL A 48 -13.51 -0.03 3.94
CA VAL A 48 -12.10 -0.23 4.29
C VAL A 48 -11.87 -1.61 4.88
N LYS A 49 -10.97 -2.38 4.29
CA LYS A 49 -10.31 -3.51 4.95
C LYS A 49 -9.12 -2.98 5.74
N GLY A 50 -9.06 -3.29 7.04
CA GLY A 50 -8.05 -2.75 7.96
C GLY A 50 -6.61 -2.98 7.50
N PRO A 51 -5.63 -2.26 8.09
CA PRO A 51 -4.25 -2.31 7.65
C PRO A 51 -3.66 -3.71 7.95
N ILE A 52 -3.35 -4.46 6.89
CA ILE A 52 -2.69 -5.76 6.99
C ILE A 52 -1.18 -5.51 7.07
N ARG A 53 -0.60 -5.74 8.25
CA ARG A 53 0.84 -5.54 8.48
C ARG A 53 1.62 -6.73 7.88
N MET A 54 2.47 -6.43 6.91
CA MET A 54 3.47 -7.39 6.44
C MET A 54 4.65 -7.48 7.43
N PRO A 55 5.34 -8.62 7.53
CA PRO A 55 6.53 -8.74 8.37
C PRO A 55 7.60 -7.71 8.02
N THR A 56 8.25 -7.13 9.04
CA THR A 56 9.36 -6.20 8.84
C THR A 56 10.59 -6.92 8.34
N LYS A 57 11.10 -6.53 7.17
CA LYS A 57 12.32 -7.10 6.60
C LYS A 57 13.56 -6.46 7.26
N THR A 58 14.35 -7.26 7.97
CA THR A 58 15.64 -6.83 8.51
C THR A 58 16.73 -7.01 7.46
N LEU A 59 17.28 -5.90 6.94
CA LEU A 59 18.40 -5.94 6.02
C LEU A 59 19.71 -6.03 6.82
N ARG A 60 20.49 -7.10 6.59
CA ARG A 60 21.78 -7.31 7.27
C ARG A 60 22.91 -7.17 6.26
N ILE A 61 23.75 -6.15 6.45
CA ILE A 61 24.96 -5.93 5.64
C ILE A 61 26.16 -6.32 6.50
N THR A 62 26.97 -7.26 6.00
CA THR A 62 28.23 -7.67 6.63
C THR A 62 29.39 -7.13 5.82
N THR A 63 30.07 -6.12 6.33
CA THR A 63 31.30 -5.57 5.75
C THR A 63 32.49 -5.88 6.65
N ARG A 64 33.67 -5.90 6.03
CA ARG A 64 34.93 -5.91 6.77
C ARG A 64 35.11 -4.55 7.45
N LYS A 65 35.58 -4.55 8.70
CA LYS A 65 35.87 -3.31 9.43
C LYS A 65 37.06 -2.56 8.82
N THR A 66 38.08 -3.29 8.40
CA THR A 66 39.33 -2.73 7.90
C THR A 66 39.34 -2.62 6.38
N PRO A 67 39.94 -1.55 5.82
CA PRO A 67 40.05 -1.36 4.37
C PRO A 67 41.12 -2.24 3.71
N CYS A 68 42.15 -2.70 4.44
CA CYS A 68 43.32 -3.40 3.91
C CYS A 68 43.43 -4.85 4.42
N GLY A 69 43.87 -5.79 3.59
CA GLY A 69 43.81 -7.26 3.78
C GLY A 69 44.59 -7.87 4.95
N GLU A 70 45.39 -7.08 5.69
CA GLU A 70 46.41 -7.59 6.61
C GLU A 70 45.95 -7.74 8.08
N GLY A 71 44.63 -7.85 8.31
CA GLY A 71 44.07 -8.03 9.64
C GLY A 71 43.63 -9.48 9.86
N SER A 72 43.91 -10.05 11.04
CA SER A 72 43.64 -11.46 11.37
C SER A 72 42.15 -11.84 11.48
N LYS A 73 41.22 -10.89 11.36
CA LYS A 73 39.76 -11.08 11.30
C LYS A 73 39.10 -9.97 10.47
#